data_AF-A0A6A4YQH9-F1
#
_entry.id   AF-A0A6A4YQH9-F1
#
_cell.length_a   1.000
_cell.length_b   1.000
_cell.length_c   1.000
_cell.angle_alpha   90.00
_cell.angle_beta   90.00
_cell.angle_gamma   90.00
#
_symmetry.space_group_name_H-M   'P 1'
#
loop_
_entity.id
_entity.type
_entity.pdbx_description
1 polymer ?
#
loop_
_entity_poly.entity_id
_entity_poly.type
_entity_poly.pdbx_seq_one_letter_code
_entity_poly.pdbx_strand_id
1 'polypeptide(L)' 'AVGGKYTHEQLVAGVEGIDLSRKESYLSDADFKTVFGQTRAEFDAMPKWKQQAKKKEVRLF' A
#
# COMPACT_ATOMS: atom_id res chain seq x y z
N ALA A 1 -0.24 9.93 16.32
CA ALA A 1 0.49 8.74 15.88
C ALA A 1 -0.18 8.21 14.63
N VAL A 2 0.37 8.48 13.44
CA VAL A 2 -0.26 8.12 12.16
C VAL A 2 0.09 6.65 11.87
N GLY A 3 -0.38 5.77 12.74
CA GLY A 3 -0.07 4.34 12.72
C GLY A 3 -0.91 3.65 11.66
N GLY A 4 -0.22 3.04 10.69
CA GLY A 4 -0.85 2.08 9.80
C GLY A 4 -1.47 0.95 10.59
N LYS A 5 -2.57 0.39 10.08
CA LYS A 5 -3.29 -0.69 10.75
C LYS A 5 -2.55 -2.03 10.65
N TYR A 6 -1.77 -2.23 9.59
CA TYR A 6 -1.08 -3.48 9.30
C TYR A 6 0.31 -3.24 8.71
N THR A 7 1.22 -4.19 8.91
CA THR A 7 2.53 -4.21 8.24
C THR A 7 2.38 -4.69 6.79
N HIS A 8 3.40 -4.45 5.96
CA HIS A 8 3.46 -4.97 4.59
C HIS A 8 3.29 -6.50 4.54
N GLU A 9 4.00 -7.21 5.41
CA GLU A 9 3.97 -8.67 5.47
C GLU A 9 2.60 -9.20 5.85
N GLN A 10 1.89 -8.56 6.80
CA GLN A 10 0.52 -8.94 7.16
C GLN A 10 -0.44 -8.79 5.98
N LEU A 11 -0.34 -7.69 5.24
CA LEU A 11 -1.17 -7.45 4.06
C LEU A 11 -0.88 -8.43 2.92
N VAL A 12 0.37 -8.90 2.80
CA VAL A 12 0.77 -9.94 1.84
C VAL A 12 0.30 -11.32 2.29
N ALA A 13 0.36 -11.63 3.59
CA ALA A 13 -0.08 -12.90 4.16
C ALA A 13 -1.61 -13.10 4.07
N GLY A 14 -2.36 -11.99 4.09
CA GLY A 14 -3.81 -12.00 4.03
C GLY A 14 -4.42 -11.65 5.39
N VAL A 15 -5.09 -10.51 5.44
CA VAL A 15 -5.83 -10.03 6.62
C VAL A 15 -7.32 -10.09 6.30
N GLU A 16 -8.11 -10.55 7.27
CA GLU A 16 -9.56 -10.60 7.13
C GLU A 16 -10.21 -9.23 7.40
N GLY A 17 -11.35 -8.98 6.74
CA GLY A 17 -12.15 -7.76 6.97
C GLY A 17 -11.52 -6.46 6.44
N ILE A 18 -10.63 -6.54 5.45
CA ILE A 18 -10.06 -5.38 4.75
C ILE A 18 -10.48 -5.34 3.28
N ASP A 19 -10.42 -4.15 2.68
CA ASP A 19 -10.57 -3.98 1.24
C ASP A 19 -9.27 -4.39 0.53
N LEU A 20 -9.29 -5.60 -0.06
CA LEU A 20 -8.16 -6.16 -0.79
C LEU A 20 -7.78 -5.32 -2.03
N SER A 21 -8.70 -4.52 -2.56
CA SER A 21 -8.43 -3.63 -3.69
C SER A 21 -7.63 -2.39 -3.30
N ARG A 22 -7.44 -2.15 -1.98
CA ARG A 22 -6.78 -0.96 -1.42
C ARG A 22 -5.85 -1.30 -0.24
N LYS A 23 -5.16 -2.45 -0.29
CA LYS A 23 -4.20 -2.88 0.76
C LYS A 23 -3.20 -1.78 1.15
N GLU A 24 -2.73 -0.99 0.19
CA GLU A 24 -1.79 0.12 0.40
C GLU A 24 -2.34 1.24 1.31
N SER A 25 -3.66 1.37 1.43
CA SER A 25 -4.29 2.36 2.32
C SER A 25 -4.15 2.02 3.80
N TYR A 26 -3.82 0.78 4.14
CA TYR A 26 -3.68 0.32 5.53
C TYR A 26 -2.25 0.44 6.08
N LEU A 27 -1.28 0.79 5.22
CA LEU A 27 0.08 1.09 5.64
C LEU A 27 0.15 2.48 6.29
N SER A 28 1.07 2.64 7.26
CA SER A 28 1.44 3.98 7.75
C SER A 28 2.11 4.76 6.62
N ASP A 29 2.21 6.08 6.72
CA ASP A 29 2.94 6.85 5.70
C ASP A 29 4.43 6.48 5.65
N ALA A 30 5.02 6.10 6.79
CA ALA A 30 6.39 5.62 6.88
C ALA A 30 6.57 4.25 6.20
N ASP A 31 5.67 3.31 6.46
CA ASP A 31 5.70 1.98 5.83
C ASP A 31 5.38 2.08 4.35
N PHE A 32 4.41 2.92 3.97
CA PHE A 32 4.08 3.20 2.58
C PHE A 32 5.31 3.70 1.83
N LYS A 33 6.03 4.68 2.41
CA LYS A 33 7.25 5.21 1.80
C LYS A 33 8.36 4.15 1.71
N THR A 34 8.50 3.30 2.71
CA THR A 34 9.46 2.19 2.71
C THR A 34 9.13 1.15 1.64
N VAL A 35 7.86 0.78 1.50
CA VAL A 35 7.37 -0.27 0.57
C VAL A 35 7.34 0.23 -0.87
N PHE A 36 6.79 1.42 -1.10
CA PHE A 36 6.59 1.98 -2.45
C PHE A 36 7.74 2.88 -2.92
N GLY A 37 8.65 3.27 -2.03
CA GLY A 37 9.78 4.17 -2.33
C GLY A 37 9.37 5.63 -2.57
N GLN A 38 8.10 5.98 -2.35
CA GLN A 38 7.52 7.30 -2.61
C GLN A 38 6.40 7.58 -1.60
N THR A 39 5.99 8.83 -1.50
CA THR A 39 4.87 9.23 -0.63
C THR A 39 3.52 8.81 -1.21
N ARG A 40 2.50 8.76 -0.35
CA ARG A 40 1.13 8.47 -0.75
C ARG A 40 0.59 9.49 -1.76
N ALA A 41 0.94 10.77 -1.58
CA ALA A 41 0.55 11.84 -2.50
C ALA A 41 1.15 11.65 -3.91
N GLU A 42 2.43 11.28 -4.01
CA GLU A 42 3.08 10.96 -5.29
C GLU A 42 2.44 9.73 -5.94
N PHE A 43 2.06 8.73 -5.14
CA PHE A 43 1.34 7.56 -5.62
C PHE A 43 -0.04 7.90 -6.18
N ASP A 44 -0.83 8.66 -5.44
CA ASP A 44 -2.20 9.04 -5.80
C ASP A 44 -2.25 9.94 -7.04
N ALA A 45 -1.19 10.74 -7.28
CA ALA A 45 -1.06 11.57 -8.47
C ALA A 45 -0.75 10.77 -9.76
N MET A 46 -0.32 9.52 -9.66
CA MET A 46 -0.03 8.70 -10.84
C MET A 46 -1.31 8.20 -11.54
N PRO A 47 -1.28 7.96 -12.86
CA PRO A 47 -2.36 7.27 -13.55
C PRO A 47 -2.66 5.89 -12.95
N LYS A 48 -3.92 5.45 -13.01
CA LYS A 48 -4.35 4.18 -12.40
C LYS A 48 -3.55 2.97 -12.87
N TRP A 49 -3.19 2.89 -14.16
CA TRP A 49 -2.37 1.77 -14.67
C TRP A 49 -1.01 1.69 -13.99
N LYS A 50 -0.40 2.84 -13.66
CA LYS A 50 0.91 2.91 -12.99
C LYS A 50 0.80 2.60 -11.49
N GLN A 51 -0.30 3.03 -10.85
CA GLN A 51 -0.64 2.61 -9.49
C GLN A 51 -0.78 1.08 -9.39
N GLN A 52 -1.49 0.46 -10.34
CA GLN A 52 -1.65 -1.00 -10.37
C GLN A 52 -0.33 -1.75 -10.62
N ALA A 53 0.53 -1.25 -11.51
CA ALA A 53 1.85 -1.82 -11.73
C ALA A 53 2.69 -1.80 -10.44
N LYS A 54 2.73 -0.65 -9.74
CA LYS A 54 3.42 -0.51 -8.45
C LYS A 54 2.87 -1.44 -7.37
N LYS A 55 1.55 -1.57 -7.27
CA LYS A 55 0.91 -2.51 -6.33
C LYS A 55 1.33 -3.96 -6.58
N LYS A 56 1.47 -4.37 -7.86
CA LYS A 56 1.96 -5.71 -8.22
C LYS A 56 3.42 -5.91 -7.82
N GLU A 57 4.28 -4.91 -8.03
CA GLU A 57 5.71 -4.97 -7.63
C GLU A 57 5.86 -5.27 -6.13
N VAL A 58 4.98 -4.69 -5.29
CA VAL A 58 5.02 -4.88 -3.84
C VAL A 58 4.05 -5.94 -3.33
N ARG A 59 3.45 -6.74 -4.23
CA ARG A 59 2.50 -7.83 -3.89
C ARG A 59 1.25 -7.36 -3.11
N LEU A 60 0.85 -6.10 -3.28
CA LEU A 60 -0.36 -5.50 -2.72
C LEU A 60 -1.49 -5.32 -3.76
N PHE A 61 -1.37 -5.97 -4.91
CA PHE A 61 -2.47 -6.11 -5.87
C PHE A 61 -3.55 -7.07 -5.35
#